data_AF-A0A9X5HER1-F1
#
_entry.id   AF-A0A9X5HER1-F1
#
_cell.length_a   1.000
_cell.length_b   1.000
_cell.length_c   1.000
_cell.angle_alpha   90.00
_cell.angle_beta   90.00
_cell.angle_gamma   90.00
#
_symmetry.space_group_name_H-M   'P 1'
#
loop_
_entity.id
_entity.type
_entity.pdbx_description
1 polymer ?
#
loop_
_entity_poly.entity_id
_entity_poly.type
_entity_poly.pdbx_seq_one_letter_code
_entity_poly.pdbx_strand_id
1 'polypeptide(L)'
;MPHRSHRSLPSRDTIAATLRAAGCVFAEDEADMILAAADSDPAAVDGMVARRAAGLPLELVVGWAEFGGLRILVEPGVFVPRRRTEFLVEQALALAPDASVVVDLCCGSGAVGAALTAAL
;
A
#
# COMPACT_ATOMS: atom_id res chain seq x y z
N MET A 1 23.03 9.44 -31.00
CA MET A 1 22.30 8.34 -30.34
C MET A 1 22.78 8.28 -28.89
N PRO A 2 22.03 8.76 -27.88
CA PRO A 2 22.53 8.69 -26.52
C PRO A 2 22.45 7.24 -26.03
N HIS A 3 23.57 6.74 -25.51
CA HIS A 3 23.67 5.48 -24.80
C HIS A 3 22.62 5.44 -23.69
N ARG A 4 21.61 4.57 -23.82
CA ARG A 4 20.78 4.18 -22.67
C ARG A 4 21.69 3.40 -21.73
N SER A 5 22.17 4.06 -20.69
CA SER A 5 22.83 3.38 -19.56
C SER A 5 21.81 2.42 -18.98
N HIS A 6 22.06 1.12 -19.13
CA HIS A 6 21.22 0.07 -18.55
C HIS A 6 21.45 0.08 -17.04
N ARG A 7 20.71 0.91 -16.30
CA ARG A 7 20.82 1.00 -14.84
C ARG A 7 20.28 -0.31 -14.26
N SER A 8 21.06 -0.99 -13.43
CA SER A 8 20.63 -2.21 -12.75
C SER A 8 19.66 -1.87 -11.63
N LEU A 9 18.70 -2.75 -11.35
CA LEU A 9 17.84 -2.63 -10.18
C LEU A 9 18.69 -2.65 -8.90
N PRO A 10 18.43 -1.75 -7.93
CA PRO A 10 19.07 -1.82 -6.62
C PRO A 10 18.61 -3.08 -5.89
N SER A 11 19.49 -3.67 -5.08
CA SER A 11 19.12 -4.84 -4.27
C SER A 11 18.21 -4.45 -3.11
N ARG A 12 17.41 -5.42 -2.65
CA ARG A 12 16.59 -5.31 -1.43
C ARG A 12 17.38 -4.73 -0.25
N ASP A 13 18.60 -5.23 -0.04
CA ASP A 13 19.45 -4.80 1.08
C ASP A 13 19.91 -3.35 0.97
N THR A 14 20.19 -2.87 -0.26
CA THR A 14 20.54 -1.46 -0.51
C THR A 14 19.36 -0.54 -0.22
N ILE A 15 18.15 -0.93 -0.64
CA ILE A 15 16.92 -0.18 -0.37
C ILE A 15 16.67 -0.16 1.14
N ALA A 16 16.66 -1.32 1.79
CA ALA A 16 16.41 -1.44 3.22
C ALA A 16 17.43 -0.62 4.05
N ALA A 17 18.71 -0.63 3.68
CA ALA A 17 19.71 0.21 4.34
C ALA A 17 19.40 1.70 4.23
N THR A 18 18.93 2.17 3.07
CA THR A 18 18.51 3.56 2.86
C THR A 18 17.31 3.92 3.72
N LEU A 19 16.29 3.05 3.75
CA LEU A 19 15.08 3.27 4.54
C LEU A 19 15.35 3.25 6.05
N ARG A 20 16.22 2.34 6.53
CA ARG A 20 16.67 2.32 7.94
C ARG A 20 17.40 3.61 8.33
N ALA A 21 18.29 4.10 7.46
CA ALA A 21 18.99 5.36 7.70
C ALA A 21 18.03 6.55 7.79
N ALA A 22 16.89 6.48 7.10
CA ALA A 22 15.79 7.46 7.19
C ALA A 22 14.83 7.24 8.38
N GLY A 23 15.06 6.22 9.22
CA GLY A 23 14.25 5.92 10.40
C GLY A 23 13.02 5.05 10.13
N CYS A 24 12.92 4.40 8.97
CA CYS A 24 11.85 3.43 8.70
C CYS A 24 12.08 2.16 9.52
N VAL A 25 11.10 1.79 10.35
CA VAL A 25 11.20 0.67 11.31
C VAL A 25 11.17 -0.69 10.61
N PHE A 26 10.37 -0.84 9.56
CA PHE A 26 10.15 -2.10 8.83
C PHE A 26 10.82 -2.09 7.46
N ALA A 27 12.01 -1.51 7.37
CA ALA A 27 12.69 -1.20 6.11
C ALA A 27 12.82 -2.36 5.13
N GLU A 28 13.04 -3.58 5.62
CA GLU A 28 13.10 -4.80 4.84
C GLU A 28 11.76 -5.12 4.14
N ASP A 29 10.65 -5.07 4.89
CA ASP A 29 9.32 -5.32 4.34
C ASP A 29 8.90 -4.20 3.39
N GLU A 30 9.21 -2.94 3.73
CA GLU A 30 8.94 -1.80 2.87
C GLU A 30 9.75 -1.86 1.55
N ALA A 31 10.98 -2.37 1.60
CA ALA A 31 11.80 -2.59 0.41
C ALA A 31 11.17 -3.62 -0.53
N ASP A 32 10.64 -4.72 0.01
CA ASP A 32 9.94 -5.74 -0.77
C ASP A 32 8.68 -5.16 -1.44
N MET A 33 7.91 -4.34 -0.71
CA MET A 33 6.72 -3.68 -1.25
C MET A 33 7.07 -2.69 -2.37
N ILE A 34 8.14 -1.90 -2.21
CA ILE A 34 8.61 -0.97 -3.25
C ILE A 34 9.07 -1.72 -4.49
N LEU A 35 9.88 -2.77 -4.34
CA LEU A 35 10.35 -3.59 -5.46
C LEU A 35 9.18 -4.23 -6.22
N ALA A 36 8.20 -4.76 -5.49
CA ALA A 36 6.99 -5.34 -6.09
C ALA A 36 6.12 -4.30 -6.80
N ALA A 37 6.01 -3.08 -6.26
CA ALA A 37 5.21 -2.01 -6.84
C ALA A 37 5.87 -1.33 -8.06
N ALA A 38 7.20 -1.34 -8.13
CA ALA A 38 7.96 -0.68 -9.20
C ALA A 38 8.04 -1.50 -10.50
N ASP A 39 7.49 -2.72 -10.55
CA ASP A 39 7.46 -3.60 -11.74
C ASP A 39 8.81 -3.72 -12.46
N SER A 40 9.89 -3.90 -11.69
CA SER A 40 11.27 -4.00 -12.20
C SER A 40 11.81 -2.75 -12.91
N ASP A 41 11.21 -1.57 -12.76
CA ASP A 41 11.75 -0.29 -13.24
C ASP A 41 12.69 0.36 -12.20
N PRO A 42 14.01 0.46 -12.47
CA PRO A 42 14.95 1.10 -11.56
C PRO A 42 14.62 2.55 -11.24
N ALA A 43 14.12 3.32 -12.21
CA ALA A 43 13.80 4.73 -12.00
C ALA A 43 12.58 4.90 -11.08
N ALA A 44 11.59 4.02 -11.22
CA ALA A 44 10.44 3.96 -10.32
C ALA A 44 10.88 3.59 -8.89
N VAL A 45 11.77 2.61 -8.73
CA VAL A 45 12.33 2.24 -7.41
C VAL A 45 13.02 3.45 -6.76
N ASP A 46 13.93 4.11 -7.47
CA ASP A 46 14.64 5.28 -6.93
C ASP A 46 13.67 6.37 -6.45
N GLY A 47 12.65 6.67 -7.26
CA GLY A 47 11.62 7.66 -6.93
C GLY A 47 10.80 7.26 -5.70
N MET A 48 10.42 5.98 -5.60
CA MET A 48 9.67 5.46 -4.45
C MET A 48 10.50 5.50 -3.17
N VAL A 49 11.76 5.06 -3.22
CA VAL A 49 12.67 5.10 -2.07
C VAL A 49 12.91 6.53 -1.61
N ALA A 50 13.15 7.46 -2.53
CA ALA A 50 13.34 8.87 -2.20
C ALA A 50 12.11 9.47 -1.49
N ARG A 51 10.90 9.22 -2.02
CA ARG A 51 9.64 9.68 -1.40
C ARG A 51 9.44 9.06 -0.02
N ARG A 52 9.71 7.76 0.13
CA ARG A 52 9.57 7.07 1.41
C ARG A 52 10.56 7.59 2.46
N ALA A 53 11.83 7.75 2.08
CA ALA A 53 12.88 8.30 2.93
C ALA A 53 12.63 9.77 3.32
N ALA A 54 11.91 10.53 2.49
CA ALA A 54 11.45 11.89 2.82
C ALA A 54 10.27 11.93 3.82
N GLY A 55 9.78 10.78 4.27
CA GLY A 55 8.72 10.66 5.27
C GLY A 55 7.32 10.50 4.70
N LEU A 56 7.16 10.32 3.38
CA LEU A 56 5.85 10.00 2.82
C LEU A 56 5.40 8.61 3.32
N PRO A 57 4.11 8.42 3.69
CA PRO A 57 3.58 7.10 4.03
C PRO A 57 3.79 6.10 2.88
N LEU A 58 4.14 4.86 3.20
CA LEU A 58 4.44 3.83 2.22
C LEU A 58 3.27 3.58 1.28
N GLU A 59 2.05 3.58 1.79
CA GLU A 59 0.84 3.32 1.01
C GLU A 59 0.64 4.39 -0.08
N LEU A 60 1.01 5.63 0.20
CA LEU A 60 1.00 6.70 -0.80
C LEU A 60 2.19 6.61 -1.77
N VAL A 61 3.30 6.01 -1.34
CA VAL A 61 4.48 5.75 -2.19
C VAL A 61 4.13 4.70 -3.25
N VAL A 62 3.57 3.56 -2.81
CA VAL A 62 3.21 2.42 -3.67
C VAL A 62 1.84 2.57 -4.32
N GLY A 63 1.01 3.51 -3.87
CA GLY A 63 -0.31 3.85 -4.44
C GLY A 63 -1.47 2.99 -3.95
N TRP A 64 -1.24 2.12 -2.97
CA TRP A 64 -2.26 1.23 -2.42
C TRP A 64 -1.96 0.84 -0.96
N ALA A 65 -3.00 0.39 -0.27
CA ALA A 65 -2.93 -0.23 1.05
C ALA A 65 -3.59 -1.61 1.02
N GLU A 66 -3.06 -2.55 1.81
CA GLU A 66 -3.72 -3.84 2.03
C GLU A 66 -4.86 -3.66 3.04
N PHE A 67 -6.03 -4.21 2.72
CA PHE A 67 -7.18 -4.25 3.63
C PHE A 67 -8.06 -5.45 3.31
N GLY A 68 -8.27 -6.35 4.27
CA GLY A 68 -9.12 -7.54 4.10
C GLY A 68 -8.67 -8.45 2.96
N GLY A 69 -7.36 -8.55 2.72
CA GLY A 69 -6.79 -9.31 1.59
C GLY A 69 -6.89 -8.62 0.23
N LEU A 70 -7.42 -7.39 0.16
CA LEU A 70 -7.53 -6.60 -1.07
C LEU A 70 -6.45 -5.52 -1.13
N ARG A 71 -6.04 -5.14 -2.34
CA ARG A 71 -5.25 -3.93 -2.58
C ARG A 71 -6.19 -2.77 -2.87
N ILE A 72 -6.33 -1.86 -1.91
CA ILE A 72 -7.17 -0.67 -2.03
C ILE A 72 -6.31 0.49 -2.51
N LEU A 73 -6.68 1.11 -3.63
CA LEU A 73 -5.97 2.28 -4.15
C LEU A 73 -6.10 3.46 -3.18
N VAL A 74 -5.00 4.19 -2.99
CA VAL A 74 -4.96 5.40 -2.16
C VAL A 74 -4.19 6.52 -2.83
N GLU A 75 -4.65 7.73 -2.58
CA GLU A 75 -4.06 8.96 -3.11
C GLU A 75 -3.90 9.99 -1.99
N PRO A 76 -3.08 11.04 -2.17
CA PRO A 76 -2.97 12.13 -1.21
C PRO A 76 -4.35 12.72 -0.87
N GLY A 77 -4.66 12.82 0.42
CA GLY A 77 -5.96 13.30 0.91
C GLY A 77 -6.99 12.20 1.16
N VAL A 78 -6.76 10.97 0.66
CA VAL A 78 -7.57 9.80 1.00
C VAL A 78 -7.06 9.18 2.30
N PHE A 79 -7.97 8.83 3.21
CA PHE A 79 -7.60 8.16 4.45
C PHE A 79 -7.12 6.74 4.17
N VAL A 80 -5.87 6.44 4.53
CA VAL A 80 -5.28 5.11 4.36
C VAL A 80 -6.02 4.11 5.27
N PRO A 81 -6.59 3.02 4.72
CA PRO A 81 -7.23 1.97 5.50
C PRO A 81 -6.36 1.46 6.63
N ARG A 82 -6.97 1.16 7.79
CA ARG A 82 -6.25 0.66 8.96
C ARG A 82 -6.65 -0.78 9.21
N ARG A 83 -5.68 -1.65 9.52
CA ARG A 83 -5.96 -3.05 9.89
C ARG A 83 -7.02 -3.18 10.99
N ARG A 84 -7.02 -2.28 11.98
CA ARG A 84 -8.05 -2.27 13.05
C ARG A 84 -9.49 -2.10 12.53
N THR A 85 -9.67 -1.53 11.33
CA THR A 85 -10.98 -1.35 10.70
C THR A 85 -11.50 -2.66 10.09
N GLU A 86 -10.65 -3.68 9.89
CA GLU A 86 -11.09 -5.01 9.43
C GLU A 86 -12.03 -5.68 10.43
N PHE A 87 -11.82 -5.43 11.73
CA PHE A 87 -12.75 -5.89 12.77
C PHE A 87 -14.18 -5.39 12.55
N LEU A 88 -14.37 -4.18 12.00
CA LEU A 88 -15.72 -3.69 11.68
C LEU A 88 -16.39 -4.53 10.58
N VAL A 89 -15.62 -4.97 9.57
CA VAL A 89 -16.09 -5.83 8.49
C VAL A 89 -16.52 -7.18 9.05
N GLU A 90 -15.68 -7.79 9.89
CA GLU A 90 -15.97 -9.08 10.55
C GLU A 90 -17.29 -9.02 11.34
N GLN A 91 -17.46 -7.95 12.13
CA GLN A 91 -18.67 -7.79 12.94
C GLN A 91 -19.93 -7.55 12.08
N ALA A 92 -19.81 -6.81 10.98
CA ALA A 92 -20.93 -6.60 10.07
C ALA A 92 -21.39 -7.91 9.40
N LEU A 93 -20.45 -8.73 8.94
CA LEU A 93 -20.72 -10.06 8.36
C LEU A 93 -21.36 -11.00 9.38
N ALA A 94 -20.90 -10.99 10.63
CA ALA A 94 -21.47 -11.81 11.69
C ALA A 94 -22.91 -11.41 12.06
N LEU A 95 -23.21 -10.10 12.04
CA LEU A 95 -24.54 -9.58 12.40
C LEU A 95 -25.56 -9.71 11.28
N ALA A 96 -25.13 -9.61 10.02
CA ALA A 96 -26.00 -9.62 8.86
C ALA A 96 -25.37 -10.40 7.68
N PRO A 97 -25.21 -11.74 7.81
CA PRO A 97 -24.54 -12.57 6.81
C PRO A 97 -25.28 -12.62 5.47
N ASP A 98 -26.60 -12.39 5.48
CA ASP A 98 -27.46 -12.41 4.28
C ASP A 98 -27.88 -11.00 3.81
N ALA A 99 -27.10 -9.97 4.18
CA ALA A 99 -27.41 -8.59 3.80
C ALA A 99 -27.38 -8.39 2.28
N SER A 100 -28.53 -8.02 1.70
CA SER A 100 -28.63 -7.73 0.26
C SER A 100 -28.28 -6.28 -0.11
N VAL A 101 -28.29 -5.37 0.87
CA VAL A 101 -27.96 -3.95 0.68
C VAL A 101 -27.17 -3.46 1.90
N VAL A 102 -26.03 -2.84 1.63
CA VAL A 102 -25.13 -2.24 2.64
C VAL A 102 -24.83 -0.80 2.25
N VAL A 103 -24.76 0.09 3.25
CA VAL A 103 -24.35 1.49 3.06
C VAL A 103 -23.10 1.77 3.89
N ASP A 104 -21.99 2.10 3.23
CA ASP A 104 -20.74 2.55 3.85
C ASP A 104 -20.70 4.08 3.88
N LEU A 105 -21.09 4.66 5.02
CA LEU A 105 -21.14 6.11 5.21
C LEU A 105 -19.74 6.66 5.48
N CYS A 106 -19.37 7.74 4.77
CA CYS A 106 -18.02 8.32 4.82
C CYS A 106 -16.93 7.32 4.40
N CYS A 107 -17.20 6.56 3.34
CA CYS A 107 -16.40 5.41 2.91
C CYS A 107 -14.92 5.69 2.61
N GLY A 108 -14.53 6.96 2.39
CA GLY A 108 -13.14 7.34 2.15
C GLY A 108 -12.59 6.62 0.92
N SER A 109 -11.62 5.72 1.12
CA SER A 109 -11.07 4.87 0.07
C SER A 109 -12.03 3.76 -0.40
N GLY A 110 -13.18 3.59 0.25
CA GLY A 110 -14.14 2.52 0.00
C GLY A 110 -13.71 1.15 0.52
N ALA A 111 -12.71 1.08 1.40
CA ALA A 111 -12.10 -0.19 1.82
C ALA A 111 -13.10 -1.13 2.51
N VAL A 112 -13.97 -0.60 3.38
CA VAL A 112 -14.98 -1.39 4.11
C VAL A 112 -16.02 -1.92 3.13
N GLY A 113 -16.60 -1.06 2.28
CA GLY A 113 -17.54 -1.49 1.25
C GLY A 113 -16.95 -2.53 0.30
N ALA A 114 -15.70 -2.38 -0.13
CA ALA A 114 -15.01 -3.34 -0.99
C ALA A 114 -14.82 -4.70 -0.30
N ALA A 115 -14.39 -4.71 0.95
CA ALA A 115 -14.22 -5.94 1.72
C ALA A 115 -15.56 -6.67 1.97
N LEU A 116 -16.63 -5.93 2.30
CA LEU A 116 -17.97 -6.50 2.45
C LEU A 116 -18.50 -7.07 1.13
N THR A 117 -18.28 -6.38 0.01
CA THR A 117 -18.66 -6.86 -1.33
C THR A 117 -17.94 -8.16 -1.70
N ALA A 118 -16.71 -8.35 -1.22
CA ALA A 118 -15.95 -9.56 -1.48
C ALA A 118 -16.35 -10.75 -0.60
N ALA A 119 -17.09 -10.51 0.49
CA ALA A 119 -17.34 -11.49 1.54
C ALA A 119 -18.83 -11.85 1.77
N LEU A 120 -19.77 -11.00 1.35
CA LEU A 120 -21.21 -11.29 1.28
C LEU A 120 -21.54 -12.04 -0.03
#